data_AF-A0A9E3XUM5-F1
#
_entry.id   AF-A0A9E3XUM5-F1
#
_cell.length_a   1.000
_cell.length_b   1.000
_cell.length_c   1.000
_cell.angle_alpha   90.00
_cell.angle_beta   90.00
_cell.angle_gamma   90.00
#
_symmetry.space_group_name_H-M   'P 1'
#
loop_
_entity.id
_entity.type
_entity.pdbx_description
1 polymer ?
#
loop_
_entity_poly.entity_id
_entity_poly.type
_entity_poly.pdbx_seq_one_letter_code
_entity_poly.pdbx_strand_id
1 'polypeptide(L)'
;MFRRKASQPAPGPAQPAWRERFDRSRDLIGTQSPPPWMLERLDALDRQLVAAEADHHRIGAALAQLDLDRATRELKDALRSQGAHPAPESERLVAALQARYESIHDLMNKQTAIRRSIDAAIVDVELLAARSVELGASAERWQLDATAEQLRIDLDALELARRELADL
;
A
#
# COMPACT_ATOMS: atom_id res chain seq x y z
N MET A 1 52.36 3.58 8.43
CA MET A 1 51.20 4.45 8.12
C MET A 1 50.07 3.58 7.59
N PHE A 2 49.03 3.33 8.39
CA PHE A 2 47.85 2.59 7.94
C PHE A 2 46.77 3.58 7.49
N ARG A 3 46.45 3.59 6.19
CA ARG A 3 45.28 4.27 5.63
C ARG A 3 44.02 3.63 6.21
N ARG A 4 43.30 4.35 7.07
CA ARG A 4 41.93 4.00 7.44
C ARG A 4 41.08 4.03 6.17
N LYS A 5 40.58 2.87 5.72
CA LYS A 5 39.47 2.81 4.77
C LYS A 5 38.29 3.51 5.45
N ALA A 6 37.80 4.59 4.85
CA ALA A 6 36.54 5.19 5.23
C ALA A 6 35.46 4.12 5.04
N SER A 7 34.80 3.73 6.12
CA SER A 7 33.61 2.90 6.07
C SER A 7 32.58 3.64 5.24
N GLN A 8 32.26 3.10 4.06
CA GLN A 8 31.11 3.52 3.28
C GLN A 8 29.89 3.38 4.19
N PRO A 9 29.09 4.44 4.43
CA PRO A 9 27.85 4.29 5.15
C PRO A 9 26.99 3.26 4.40
N ALA A 10 26.43 2.30 5.13
CA ALA A 10 25.54 1.30 4.57
C ALA A 10 24.49 2.01 3.69
N PRO A 11 24.17 1.51 2.49
CA PRO A 11 23.10 2.09 1.70
C PRO A 11 21.86 2.09 2.58
N GLY A 12 21.33 3.29 2.85
CA GLY A 12 20.04 3.42 3.52
C GLY A 12 18.99 2.62 2.76
N PRO A 13 17.87 2.26 3.41
CA PRO A 13 16.78 1.60 2.72
C PRO A 13 16.45 2.38 1.44
N ALA A 14 16.43 1.68 0.30
CA ALA A 14 16.07 2.30 -0.97
C ALA A 14 14.71 2.96 -0.81
N GLN A 15 14.59 4.23 -1.23
CA GLN A 15 13.33 4.94 -1.12
C GLN A 15 12.26 4.23 -1.98
N PRO A 16 10.99 4.21 -1.55
CA PRO A 16 9.91 3.67 -2.37
C PRO A 16 9.85 4.42 -3.70
N ALA A 17 9.62 3.71 -4.81
CA ALA A 17 9.57 4.32 -6.15
C ALA A 17 8.50 5.43 -6.28
N TRP A 18 7.45 5.39 -5.45
CA TRP A 18 6.42 6.42 -5.41
C TRP A 18 6.90 7.73 -4.79
N ARG A 19 7.93 7.71 -3.93
CA ARG A 19 8.39 8.88 -3.16
C ARG A 19 8.86 9.99 -4.07
N GLU A 20 9.70 9.66 -5.05
CA GLU A 20 10.22 10.62 -6.04
C GLU A 20 9.10 11.23 -6.90
N ARG A 21 8.07 10.46 -7.23
CA ARG A 21 6.92 10.93 -8.00
C ARG A 21 6.07 11.90 -7.18
N PHE A 22 5.81 11.55 -5.93
CA PHE A 22 5.07 12.39 -4.99
C PHE A 22 5.79 13.72 -4.74
N ASP A 23 7.08 13.67 -4.40
CA ASP A 23 7.88 14.86 -4.08
C ASP A 23 7.93 15.83 -5.27
N ARG A 24 8.13 15.31 -6.49
CA ARG A 24 8.11 16.11 -7.72
C ARG A 24 6.76 16.80 -7.93
N SER A 25 5.67 16.07 -7.78
CA SER A 25 4.32 16.62 -7.95
C SER A 25 3.99 17.65 -6.88
N ARG A 26 4.39 17.41 -5.64
CA ARG A 26 4.27 18.35 -4.52
C ARG A 26 5.04 19.64 -4.79
N ASP A 27 6.28 19.55 -5.26
CA ASP A 27 7.10 20.71 -5.61
C ASP A 27 6.42 21.54 -6.72
N LEU A 28 5.93 20.87 -7.77
CA LEU A 28 5.18 21.53 -8.84
C LEU A 28 3.97 22.29 -8.30
N ILE A 29 3.17 21.67 -7.44
CA ILE A 29 2.02 22.32 -6.79
C ILE A 29 2.49 23.52 -5.95
N GLY A 30 3.55 23.36 -5.16
CA GLY A 30 4.11 24.41 -4.30
C GLY A 30 4.56 25.66 -5.05
N THR A 31 5.11 25.51 -6.25
CA THR A 31 5.52 26.65 -7.09
C THR A 31 4.36 27.53 -7.55
N GLN A 32 3.12 27.02 -7.52
CA GLN A 32 1.92 27.74 -7.96
C GLN A 32 1.27 28.58 -6.86
N SER A 33 1.93 28.74 -5.70
CA SER A 33 1.37 29.42 -4.52
C SER A 33 -0.02 28.86 -4.13
N PRO A 34 -0.12 27.55 -3.87
CA PRO A 34 -1.37 26.90 -3.53
C PRO A 34 -1.89 27.41 -2.18
N PRO A 35 -3.20 27.30 -1.90
CA PRO A 35 -3.73 27.67 -0.60
C PRO A 35 -3.13 26.77 0.51
N PRO A 36 -2.96 27.28 1.75
CA PRO A 36 -2.32 26.53 2.83
C PRO A 36 -2.93 25.15 3.11
N TRP A 37 -4.26 25.04 3.04
CA TRP A 37 -4.98 23.78 3.26
C TRP A 37 -4.58 22.67 2.28
N MET A 38 -4.12 23.02 1.07
CA MET A 38 -3.70 22.04 0.05
C MET A 38 -2.36 21.41 0.43
N LEU A 39 -1.43 22.21 0.95
CA LEU A 39 -0.15 21.71 1.44
C LEU A 39 -0.35 20.82 2.67
N GLU A 40 -1.23 21.21 3.58
CA GLU A 40 -1.61 20.39 4.75
C GLU A 40 -2.21 19.04 4.35
N ARG A 41 -3.03 19.00 3.28
CA ARG A 41 -3.58 17.75 2.73
C ARG A 41 -2.50 16.89 2.09
N LEU A 42 -1.57 17.48 1.33
CA LEU A 42 -0.42 16.74 0.79
C LEU A 42 0.47 16.17 1.92
N ASP A 43 0.66 16.91 3.02
CA ASP A 43 1.34 16.39 4.21
C ASP A 43 0.60 15.23 4.86
N ALA A 44 -0.73 15.30 4.95
CA ALA A 44 -1.54 14.21 5.46
C ALA A 44 -1.44 12.97 4.55
N LEU A 45 -1.51 13.17 3.23
CA LEU A 45 -1.38 12.09 2.25
C LEU A 45 0.00 11.44 2.29
N ASP A 46 1.10 12.21 2.39
CA ASP A 46 2.45 11.67 2.55
C ASP A 46 2.53 10.72 3.76
N ARG A 47 2.01 11.15 4.92
CA ARG A 47 1.98 10.30 6.12
C ARG A 47 1.18 9.02 5.91
N GLN A 48 0.05 9.07 5.19
CA GLN A 48 -0.75 7.89 4.91
C GLN A 48 -0.06 6.95 3.91
N LEU A 49 0.60 7.47 2.86
CA LEU A 49 1.37 6.67 1.91
C LEU A 49 2.55 5.95 2.59
N VAL A 50 3.25 6.64 3.51
CA VAL A 50 4.31 6.01 4.33
C VAL A 50 3.73 4.88 5.19
N ALA A 51 2.60 5.10 5.85
CA ALA A 51 1.95 4.08 6.65
C ALA A 51 1.50 2.88 5.81
N ALA A 52 0.88 3.13 4.65
CA ALA A 52 0.43 2.11 3.71
C ALA A 52 1.60 1.26 3.17
N GLU A 53 2.74 1.87 2.83
CA GLU A 53 3.94 1.12 2.40
C GLU A 53 4.48 0.26 3.55
N ALA A 54 4.49 0.78 4.78
CA ALA A 54 4.89 0.00 5.95
C ALA A 54 3.97 -1.22 6.19
N ASP A 55 2.65 -1.04 6.01
CA ASP A 55 1.68 -2.12 6.12
C ASP A 55 1.84 -3.14 4.98
N HIS A 56 2.07 -2.69 3.74
CA HIS A 56 2.40 -3.57 2.61
C HIS A 56 3.64 -4.42 2.90
N HIS A 57 4.70 -3.84 3.47
CA HIS A 57 5.90 -4.57 3.87
C HIS A 57 5.64 -5.55 5.01
N ARG A 58 4.85 -5.17 6.02
CA ARG A 58 4.49 -6.05 7.14
C ARG A 58 3.71 -7.28 6.66
N ILE A 59 2.73 -7.08 5.78
CA ILE A 59 1.96 -8.17 5.18
C ILE A 59 2.87 -9.04 4.31
N GLY A 60 3.75 -8.45 3.51
CA GLY A 60 4.72 -9.20 2.71
C GLY A 60 5.64 -10.08 3.56
N ALA A 61 6.12 -9.58 4.69
CA ALA A 61 6.91 -10.35 5.64
C ALA A 61 6.10 -11.49 6.29
N ALA A 62 4.84 -11.24 6.65
CA ALA A 62 3.94 -12.26 7.19
C ALA A 62 3.67 -13.37 6.16
N LEU A 63 3.36 -13.00 4.91
CA LEU A 63 3.13 -13.94 3.81
C LEU A 63 4.36 -14.81 3.51
N ALA A 64 5.56 -14.22 3.58
CA ALA A 64 6.81 -14.97 3.41
C ALA A 64 7.01 -16.05 4.49
N GLN A 65 6.47 -15.85 5.70
CA GLN A 65 6.51 -16.85 6.78
C GLN A 65 5.43 -17.94 6.64
N LEU A 66 4.29 -17.62 6.02
CA LEU A 66 3.13 -18.51 5.94
C LEU A 66 3.25 -19.61 4.85
N ASP A 67 4.16 -19.42 3.89
CA ASP A 67 4.50 -20.35 2.79
C ASP A 67 3.26 -20.95 2.09
N LEU A 68 2.73 -20.19 1.12
CA LEU A 68 1.52 -20.55 0.36
C LEU A 68 1.66 -21.88 -0.37
N ASP A 69 2.83 -22.18 -0.93
CA ASP A 69 3.07 -23.41 -1.68
C ASP A 69 3.00 -24.62 -0.75
N ARG A 70 3.51 -24.48 0.47
CA ARG A 70 3.35 -25.49 1.51
C ARG A 70 1.89 -25.63 1.93
N ALA A 71 1.19 -24.55 2.25
CA ALA A 71 -0.21 -24.59 2.64
C ALA A 71 -1.11 -25.25 1.58
N THR A 72 -0.85 -24.94 0.31
CA THR A 72 -1.57 -25.53 -0.85
C THR A 72 -1.30 -27.03 -0.98
N ARG A 73 -0.05 -27.47 -0.79
CA ARG A 73 0.30 -28.90 -0.81
C ARG A 73 -0.35 -29.67 0.33
N GLU A 74 -0.25 -29.15 1.56
CA GLU A 74 -0.86 -29.77 2.74
C GLU A 74 -2.38 -29.94 2.57
N LEU A 75 -3.06 -28.91 2.06
CA LEU A 75 -4.50 -28.99 1.76
C LEU A 75 -4.81 -30.03 0.66
N LYS A 76 -4.06 -30.04 -0.43
CA LYS A 76 -4.25 -31.01 -1.52
C LYS A 76 -4.03 -32.44 -1.05
N ASP A 77 -3.01 -32.67 -0.22
CA ASP A 77 -2.69 -34.00 0.29
C ASP A 77 -3.75 -34.48 1.29
N ALA A 78 -4.24 -33.58 2.16
CA ALA A 78 -5.35 -33.87 3.06
C ALA A 78 -6.63 -34.23 2.28
N LEU A 79 -6.99 -33.46 1.25
CA LEU A 79 -8.15 -33.74 0.39
C LEU A 79 -8.02 -35.07 -0.37
N ARG A 80 -6.83 -35.42 -0.85
CA ARG A 80 -6.58 -36.72 -1.51
C ARG A 80 -6.70 -37.89 -0.53
N SER A 81 -6.34 -37.68 0.73
CA SER A 81 -6.38 -38.71 1.77
C SER A 81 -7.77 -38.99 2.33
N GLN A 82 -8.78 -38.15 2.05
CA GLN A 82 -10.14 -38.28 2.60
C GLN A 82 -10.93 -39.51 2.14
N GLY A 83 -10.52 -40.20 1.05
CA GLY A 83 -11.12 -41.47 0.62
C GLY A 83 -12.65 -41.41 0.42
N ALA A 84 -13.30 -42.59 0.39
CA ALA A 84 -14.76 -42.70 0.18
C ALA A 84 -15.60 -42.53 1.46
N HIS A 85 -15.00 -42.65 2.64
CA HIS A 85 -15.63 -42.44 3.94
C HIS A 85 -14.67 -41.65 4.85
N PRO A 86 -14.76 -40.31 4.85
CA PRO A 86 -13.86 -39.50 5.66
C PRO A 86 -14.17 -39.69 7.15
N ALA A 87 -13.12 -39.92 7.94
CA ALA A 87 -13.22 -39.87 9.39
C ALA A 87 -13.44 -38.41 9.83
N PRO A 88 -14.20 -38.14 10.92
CA PRO A 88 -14.47 -36.79 11.39
C PRO A 88 -13.21 -35.99 11.77
N GLU A 89 -12.12 -36.67 12.16
CA GLU A 89 -10.82 -36.04 12.39
C GLU A 89 -10.17 -35.53 11.10
N SER A 90 -10.33 -36.26 9.99
CA SER A 90 -9.86 -35.86 8.67
C SER A 90 -10.63 -34.65 8.15
N GLU A 91 -11.95 -34.60 8.38
CA GLU A 91 -12.77 -33.43 8.06
C GLU A 91 -12.34 -32.17 8.82
N ARG A 92 -12.05 -32.29 10.12
CA ARG A 92 -11.55 -31.16 10.93
C ARG A 92 -10.18 -30.68 10.44
N LEU A 93 -9.29 -31.60 10.08
CA LEU A 93 -7.98 -31.25 9.54
C LEU A 93 -8.12 -30.50 8.21
N VAL A 94 -8.95 -31.00 7.29
CA VAL A 94 -9.22 -30.34 6.01
C VAL A 94 -9.82 -28.95 6.23
N ALA A 95 -10.79 -28.80 7.14
CA ALA A 95 -11.39 -27.51 7.47
C ALA A 95 -10.34 -26.52 8.01
N ALA A 96 -9.43 -26.96 8.89
CA ALA A 96 -8.37 -26.11 9.43
C ALA A 96 -7.36 -25.69 8.34
N LEU A 97 -6.98 -26.62 7.46
CA LEU A 97 -6.08 -26.34 6.33
C LEU A 97 -6.72 -25.39 5.31
N GLN A 98 -8.02 -25.54 5.06
CA GLN A 98 -8.79 -24.65 4.21
C GLN A 98 -8.86 -23.25 4.80
N ALA A 99 -9.21 -23.11 6.09
CA ALA A 99 -9.24 -21.81 6.76
C ALA A 99 -7.87 -21.10 6.73
N ARG A 100 -6.77 -21.85 6.90
CA ARG A 100 -5.42 -21.30 6.74
C ARG A 100 -5.15 -20.83 5.31
N TYR A 101 -5.53 -21.63 4.31
CA TYR A 101 -5.35 -21.28 2.90
C TYR A 101 -6.12 -20.00 2.51
N GLU A 102 -7.37 -19.88 2.98
CA GLU A 102 -8.22 -18.72 2.76
C GLU A 102 -7.64 -17.47 3.44
N SER A 103 -7.20 -17.59 4.69
CA SER A 103 -6.54 -16.49 5.41
C SER A 103 -5.28 -15.98 4.70
N ILE A 104 -4.46 -16.89 4.14
CA ILE A 104 -3.28 -16.49 3.34
C ILE A 104 -3.72 -15.73 2.09
N HIS A 105 -4.76 -16.18 1.39
CA HIS A 105 -5.27 -15.50 0.20
C HIS A 105 -5.85 -14.12 0.53
N ASP A 106 -6.55 -13.98 1.65
CA ASP A 106 -7.07 -12.69 2.10
C ASP A 106 -5.94 -11.70 2.37
N LEU A 107 -4.85 -12.15 3.00
CA LEU A 107 -3.66 -11.31 3.20
C LEU A 107 -3.01 -10.90 1.86
N MET A 108 -2.93 -11.80 0.88
CA MET A 108 -2.42 -11.47 -0.46
C MET A 108 -3.31 -10.45 -1.19
N ASN A 109 -4.63 -10.62 -1.08
CA ASN A 109 -5.61 -9.69 -1.65
C ASN A 109 -5.47 -8.30 -1.01
N LYS A 110 -5.34 -8.24 0.32
CA LYS A 110 -5.09 -7.00 1.06
C LYS A 110 -3.77 -6.34 0.66
N GLN A 111 -2.69 -7.11 0.54
CA GLN A 111 -1.40 -6.58 0.07
C GLN A 111 -1.52 -5.93 -1.32
N THR A 112 -2.23 -6.62 -2.23
CA THR A 112 -2.47 -6.12 -3.59
C THR A 112 -3.33 -4.85 -3.58
N ALA A 113 -4.37 -4.80 -2.74
CA ALA A 113 -5.24 -3.65 -2.59
C ALA A 113 -4.48 -2.42 -2.10
N ILE A 114 -3.62 -2.58 -1.08
CA ILE A 114 -2.77 -1.50 -0.55
C ILE A 114 -1.86 -0.95 -1.66
N ARG A 115 -1.17 -1.84 -2.40
CA ARG A 115 -0.29 -1.41 -3.49
C ARG A 115 -1.03 -0.60 -4.55
N ARG A 116 -2.21 -1.07 -4.97
CA ARG A 116 -3.06 -0.35 -5.93
C ARG A 116 -3.53 1.01 -5.39
N SER A 117 -3.85 1.08 -4.10
CA SER A 117 -4.30 2.32 -3.48
C SER A 117 -3.18 3.36 -3.38
N ILE A 118 -1.94 2.92 -3.07
CA ILE A 118 -0.74 3.76 -3.15
C ILE A 118 -0.59 4.31 -4.57
N ASP A 119 -0.60 3.44 -5.58
CA ASP A 119 -0.41 3.85 -6.97
C ASP A 119 -1.49 4.82 -7.46
N ALA A 120 -2.76 4.58 -7.12
CA ALA A 120 -3.88 5.46 -7.47
C ALA A 120 -3.70 6.86 -6.85
N ALA A 121 -3.45 6.93 -5.54
CA ALA A 121 -3.26 8.20 -4.85
C ALA A 121 -2.08 9.03 -5.43
N ILE A 122 -1.02 8.36 -5.90
CA ILE A 122 0.10 9.05 -6.56
C ILE A 122 -0.33 9.62 -7.91
N VAL A 123 -1.10 8.87 -8.69
CA VAL A 123 -1.66 9.37 -9.96
C VAL A 123 -2.56 10.57 -9.72
N ASP A 124 -3.38 10.58 -8.66
CA ASP A 124 -4.25 11.71 -8.33
C ASP A 124 -3.45 12.97 -7.96
N VAL A 125 -2.34 12.82 -7.24
CA VAL A 125 -1.42 13.93 -6.94
C VAL A 125 -0.70 14.42 -8.20
N GLU A 126 -0.31 13.54 -9.11
CA GLU A 126 0.27 13.90 -10.42
C GLU A 126 -0.75 14.67 -11.28
N LEU A 127 -2.00 14.25 -11.30
CA LEU A 127 -3.09 14.95 -11.97
C LEU A 127 -3.35 16.33 -11.35
N LEU A 128 -3.34 16.42 -10.01
CA LEU A 128 -3.45 17.71 -9.32
C LEU A 128 -2.28 18.63 -9.68
N ALA A 129 -1.06 18.11 -9.76
CA ALA A 129 0.11 18.90 -10.14
C ALA A 129 0.01 19.41 -11.58
N ALA A 130 -0.36 18.56 -12.53
CA ALA A 130 -0.60 18.95 -13.92
C ALA A 130 -1.68 20.05 -14.01
N ARG A 131 -2.81 19.85 -13.31
CA ARG A 131 -3.90 20.83 -13.29
C ARG A 131 -3.51 22.14 -12.63
N SER A 132 -2.68 22.09 -11.59
CA SER A 132 -2.18 23.28 -10.90
C SER A 132 -1.28 24.12 -11.80
N VAL A 133 -0.46 23.49 -12.66
CA VAL A 133 0.34 24.18 -13.68
C VAL A 133 -0.55 24.82 -14.75
N GLU A 134 -1.60 24.12 -15.21
CA GLU A 134 -2.57 24.66 -16.17
C GLU A 134 -3.35 25.87 -15.58
N LEU A 135 -3.74 25.78 -14.32
CA LEU A 135 -4.53 26.82 -13.64
C LEU A 135 -3.67 27.98 -13.11
N GLY A 136 -2.37 27.76 -12.82
CA GLY A 136 -1.44 28.84 -12.51
C GLY A 136 -1.30 29.86 -13.65
N ALA A 137 -1.62 29.44 -14.88
CA ALA A 137 -1.72 30.29 -16.06
C ALA A 137 -3.11 30.95 -16.26
N SER A 138 -4.10 30.68 -15.41
CA SER A 138 -5.50 31.10 -15.53
C SER A 138 -6.03 31.81 -14.27
N ALA A 139 -7.04 32.67 -14.42
CA ALA A 139 -7.68 33.37 -13.30
C ALA A 139 -8.68 32.48 -12.52
N GLU A 140 -8.92 31.24 -12.94
CA GLU A 140 -9.98 30.36 -12.42
C GLU A 140 -9.51 29.40 -11.31
N ARG A 141 -8.99 29.94 -10.20
CA ARG A 141 -8.49 29.14 -9.06
C ARG A 141 -9.55 28.27 -8.35
N TRP A 142 -10.84 28.53 -8.59
CA TRP A 142 -11.98 27.81 -8.01
C TRP A 142 -12.18 26.38 -8.55
N GLN A 143 -11.51 26.01 -9.65
CA GLN A 143 -11.56 24.62 -10.17
C GLN A 143 -10.68 23.63 -9.38
N LEU A 144 -9.81 24.09 -8.47
CA LEU A 144 -9.01 23.22 -7.61
C LEU A 144 -9.85 22.50 -6.54
N ASP A 145 -11.03 23.03 -6.19
CA ASP A 145 -11.88 22.47 -5.14
C ASP A 145 -12.39 21.06 -5.50
N ALA A 146 -12.70 20.79 -6.78
CA ALA A 146 -13.15 19.47 -7.23
C ALA A 146 -12.05 18.40 -7.18
N THR A 147 -10.82 18.75 -7.60
CA THR A 147 -9.67 17.83 -7.52
C THR A 147 -9.23 17.61 -6.07
N ALA A 148 -9.33 18.64 -5.24
CA ALA A 148 -9.07 18.52 -3.82
C ALA A 148 -10.10 17.67 -3.08
N GLU A 149 -11.36 17.69 -3.53
CA GLU A 149 -12.41 16.82 -3.02
C GLU A 149 -12.16 15.36 -3.41
N GLN A 150 -11.68 15.10 -4.63
CA GLN A 150 -11.26 13.76 -5.03
C GLN A 150 -10.13 13.23 -4.13
N LEU A 151 -9.08 14.04 -3.90
CA LEU A 151 -8.00 13.68 -2.98
C LEU A 151 -8.47 13.40 -1.54
N ARG A 152 -9.54 14.06 -1.09
CA ARG A 152 -10.15 13.79 0.21
C ARG A 152 -10.80 12.39 0.22
N ILE A 153 -11.54 12.05 -0.83
CA ILE A 153 -12.15 10.73 -0.99
C ILE A 153 -11.08 9.63 -0.98
N ASP A 154 -9.97 9.85 -1.69
CA ASP A 154 -8.89 8.86 -1.76
C ASP A 154 -8.17 8.70 -0.41
N LEU A 155 -8.03 9.79 0.36
CA LEU A 155 -7.49 9.76 1.71
C LEU A 155 -8.43 9.02 2.68
N ASP A 156 -9.73 9.26 2.61
CA ASP A 156 -10.73 8.55 3.41
C ASP A 156 -10.72 7.04 3.10
N ALA A 157 -10.55 6.66 1.82
CA ALA A 157 -10.45 5.26 1.40
C ALA A 157 -9.17 4.58 1.93
N LEU A 158 -8.03 5.27 1.90
CA LEU A 158 -6.77 4.78 2.48
C LEU A 158 -6.88 4.60 4.00
N GLU A 159 -7.50 5.54 4.70
CA GLU A 159 -7.72 5.44 6.15
C GLU A 159 -8.64 4.28 6.52
N LEU A 160 -9.70 4.05 5.75
CA LEU A 160 -10.60 2.91 5.93
C LEU A 160 -9.86 1.59 5.76
N ALA A 161 -9.12 1.43 4.64
CA ALA A 161 -8.32 0.23 4.39
C ALA A 161 -7.33 -0.03 5.53
N ARG A 162 -6.74 1.02 6.11
CA ARG A 162 -5.85 0.89 7.26
C ARG A 162 -6.55 0.43 8.53
N ARG A 163 -7.77 0.91 8.81
CA ARG A 163 -8.54 0.47 9.99
C ARG A 163 -8.89 -1.02 9.88
N GLU A 164 -9.31 -1.46 8.71
CA GLU A 164 -9.59 -2.89 8.45
C GLU A 164 -8.36 -3.80 8.65
N LEU A 165 -7.14 -3.26 8.49
CA LEU A 165 -5.90 -3.97 8.78
C LEU A 165 -5.53 -3.99 10.26
N ALA A 166 -5.92 -2.97 11.02
CA ALA A 166 -5.67 -2.89 12.47
C ALA A 166 -6.56 -3.84 13.28
N ASP A 167 -7.71 -4.22 12.72
CA ASP A 167 -8.69 -5.13 13.34
C ASP A 167 -8.40 -6.64 13.07
N LEU A 168 -7.27 -6.96 12.41
CA LEU A 168 -6.79 -8.32 12.16
C LEU A 168 -5.77 -8.79 13.20
#